data_AF-A0A259MPE5-F1
#
_entry.id   AF-A0A259MPE5-F1
#
_cell.length_a   1.000
_cell.length_b   1.000
_cell.length_c   1.000
_cell.angle_alpha   90.00
_cell.angle_beta   90.00
_cell.angle_gamma   90.00
#
_symmetry.space_group_name_H-M   'P 1'
#
loop_
_entity.id
_entity.type
_entity.pdbx_description
1 polymer ?
#
loop_
_entity_poly.entity_id
_entity_poly.type
_entity_poly.pdbx_seq_one_letter_code
_entity_poly.pdbx_strand_id
1 'polypeptide(L)'
;MVALYADHASRPDPEDLPPPQGMSAAAKKVWSTKVSRYRQRGQKVQGFEDALRQYCELEVRLNKMFKGDSPVNVSMVNTYRMFAAEFYDTPASQKVSTNAKPPGNAFARNGRPTAGG
;
A
#
# COMPACT_ATOMS: atom_id res chain seq x y z
N MET A 1 21.23 30.92 -10.47
CA MET A 1 21.20 29.49 -10.82
C MET A 1 20.26 28.80 -9.85
N VAL A 2 19.03 28.48 -10.27
CA VAL A 2 18.11 27.69 -9.44
C VAL A 2 18.53 26.24 -9.59
N ALA A 3 19.08 25.64 -8.54
CA ALA A 3 19.32 24.21 -8.50
C ALA A 3 17.95 23.51 -8.58
N LEU A 4 17.60 23.00 -9.76
CA LEU A 4 16.48 22.08 -9.92
C LEU A 4 16.76 20.91 -8.99
N TYR A 5 15.97 20.77 -7.93
CA TYR A 5 16.09 19.67 -6.99
C TYR A 5 16.06 18.36 -7.78
N ALA A 6 17.10 17.54 -7.59
CA ALA A 6 17.17 16.23 -8.20
C ALA A 6 15.88 15.49 -7.84
N ASP A 7 15.07 15.22 -8.87
CA ASP A 7 13.83 14.47 -8.78
C ASP A 7 14.03 13.26 -7.85
N HIS A 8 13.31 13.24 -6.73
CA HIS A 8 13.48 12.21 -5.70
C HIS A 8 13.24 10.81 -6.26
N ALA A 9 12.48 10.68 -7.35
CA ALA A 9 12.23 9.42 -8.03
C ALA A 9 13.43 8.93 -8.87
N SER A 10 14.45 9.75 -9.10
CA SER A 10 15.62 9.40 -9.93
C SER A 10 16.82 8.88 -9.13
N ARG A 11 16.78 8.95 -7.79
CA ARG A 11 17.86 8.42 -6.95
C ARG A 11 17.79 6.89 -6.86
N PRO A 12 18.94 6.18 -6.90
CA PRO A 12 18.96 4.76 -6.55
C PRO A 12 18.49 4.61 -5.10
N ASP A 13 17.58 3.67 -4.85
CA ASP A 13 17.12 3.41 -3.48
C ASP A 13 18.32 2.95 -2.66
N PRO A 14 18.55 3.53 -1.47
CA PRO A 14 19.56 3.01 -0.56
C PRO A 14 19.25 1.55 -0.23
N GLU A 15 20.28 0.70 -0.24
CA GLU A 15 20.10 -0.73 0.01
C GLU A 15 19.54 -1.03 1.40
N ASP A 16 19.73 -0.11 2.34
CA ASP A 16 19.25 -0.20 3.72
C ASP A 16 18.49 1.09 4.09
N LEU A 17 17.21 0.93 4.41
CA LEU A 17 16.32 2.00 4.89
C LEU A 17 16.03 1.75 6.37
N PRO A 18 16.89 2.23 7.28
CA PRO A 18 16.76 1.94 8.70
C PRO A 18 15.48 2.58 9.25
N PRO A 19 14.83 1.95 10.25
CA PRO A 19 13.65 2.50 10.87
C PRO A 19 13.97 3.85 11.54
N PRO A 20 13.13 4.89 11.33
CA PRO A 20 13.31 6.19 11.95
C PRO A 20 13.39 6.13 13.49
N GLN A 21 14.05 7.12 14.07
CA GLN A 21 14.10 7.28 15.53
C GLN A 21 12.69 7.51 16.11
N GLY A 22 12.51 7.11 17.37
CA GLY A 22 11.23 7.26 18.09
C GLY A 22 10.19 6.17 17.81
N MET A 23 10.47 5.19 16.94
CA MET A 23 9.58 4.06 16.73
C MET A 23 9.59 3.05 17.90
N SER A 24 8.42 2.51 18.22
CA SER A 24 8.26 1.38 19.13
C SER A 24 8.90 0.12 18.56
N ALA A 25 9.40 -0.77 19.45
CA ALA A 25 10.06 -2.01 19.03
C ALA A 25 9.15 -2.91 18.16
N ALA A 26 7.84 -2.89 18.42
CA ALA A 26 6.87 -3.61 17.60
C ALA A 26 6.71 -2.98 16.22
N ALA A 27 6.65 -1.65 16.12
CA ALA A 27 6.53 -0.96 14.84
C ALA A 27 7.78 -1.11 13.99
N LYS A 28 8.98 -1.18 14.58
CA LYS A 28 10.23 -1.49 13.88
C LYS A 28 10.20 -2.85 13.15
N LYS A 29 9.52 -3.86 13.74
CA LYS A 29 9.34 -5.18 13.10
C LYS A 29 8.39 -5.09 11.90
N VAL A 30 7.33 -4.30 12.01
CA VAL A 30 6.39 -4.05 10.90
C VAL A 30 7.09 -3.27 9.79
N TRP A 31 7.90 -2.27 10.14
CA TRP A 31 8.71 -1.47 9.22
C TRP A 31 9.60 -2.35 8.35
N SER A 32 10.46 -3.18 8.96
CA SER A 32 11.39 -4.03 8.19
C SER A 32 10.66 -4.98 7.24
N THR A 33 9.53 -5.52 7.69
CA THR A 33 8.68 -6.40 6.88
C THR A 33 8.08 -5.66 5.68
N LYS A 34 7.54 -4.45 5.89
CA LYS A 34 6.93 -3.65 4.81
C LYS A 34 7.97 -3.14 3.83
N VAL A 35 9.10 -2.60 4.31
CA VAL A 35 10.21 -2.15 3.45
C VAL A 35 10.71 -3.30 2.58
N SER A 36 10.88 -4.51 3.15
CA SER A 36 11.26 -5.69 2.37
C SER A 36 10.25 -6.02 1.27
N ARG A 37 8.95 -5.97 1.57
CA ARG A 37 7.88 -6.19 0.56
C ARG A 37 7.85 -5.11 -0.51
N TYR A 38 8.01 -3.84 -0.15
CA TYR A 38 8.05 -2.75 -1.11
C TYR A 38 9.25 -2.87 -2.04
N ARG A 39 10.42 -3.26 -1.51
CA ARG A 39 11.62 -3.57 -2.31
C ARG A 39 11.36 -4.72 -3.29
N GLN A 40 10.73 -5.81 -2.85
CA GLN A 40 10.36 -6.93 -3.73
C GLN A 40 9.43 -6.51 -4.87
N ARG A 41 8.60 -5.47 -4.66
CA ARG A 41 7.70 -4.91 -5.67
C ARG A 41 8.34 -3.81 -6.52
N GLY A 42 9.59 -3.44 -6.26
CA GLY A 42 10.26 -2.31 -6.91
C GLY A 42 9.67 -0.93 -6.53
N GLN A 43 8.97 -0.85 -5.41
CA GLN A 43 8.35 0.38 -4.92
C GLN A 43 9.35 1.18 -4.10
N LYS A 44 9.54 2.45 -4.47
CA LYS A 44 10.41 3.38 -3.75
C LYS A 44 9.74 3.89 -2.47
N VAL A 45 10.50 3.89 -1.38
CA VAL A 45 10.04 4.38 -0.06
C VAL A 45 10.79 5.65 0.35
N GLN A 46 11.90 5.96 -0.32
CA GLN A 46 12.69 7.15 -0.07
C GLN A 46 11.86 8.44 -0.22
N GLY A 47 11.93 9.32 0.78
CA GLY A 47 11.14 10.56 0.86
C GLY A 47 9.75 10.40 1.48
N PHE A 48 9.32 9.16 1.78
CA PHE A 48 8.05 8.84 2.44
C PHE A 48 8.24 8.14 3.80
N GLU A 49 9.44 8.26 4.39
CA GLU A 49 9.82 7.53 5.60
C GLU A 49 8.93 7.90 6.80
N ASP A 50 8.60 9.17 6.96
CA ASP A 50 7.74 9.64 8.04
C ASP A 50 6.29 9.14 7.90
N ALA A 51 5.78 9.08 6.68
CA ALA A 51 4.46 8.53 6.40
C ALA A 51 4.43 7.02 6.69
N LEU A 52 5.45 6.28 6.24
CA LEU A 52 5.58 4.86 6.54
C LEU A 52 5.72 4.62 8.06
N ARG A 53 6.39 5.51 8.78
CA ARG A 53 6.56 5.43 10.23
C ARG A 53 5.21 5.50 10.92
N GLN A 54 4.42 6.52 10.58
CA GLN A 54 3.07 6.70 11.12
C GLN A 54 2.18 5.50 10.80
N TYR A 55 2.27 4.99 9.57
CA TYR A 55 1.53 3.81 9.15
C TYR A 55 1.88 2.57 9.99
N CYS A 56 3.16 2.29 10.23
CA CYS A 56 3.61 1.16 11.04
C CYS A 56 3.16 1.27 12.50
N GLU A 57 3.25 2.46 13.11
CA GLU A 57 2.78 2.68 14.49
C GLU A 57 1.26 2.51 14.60
N LEU A 58 0.53 3.03 13.63
CA LEU A 58 -0.92 2.91 13.57
C LEU A 58 -1.35 1.43 13.44
N GLU A 59 -0.66 0.66 12.60
CA GLU A 59 -0.91 -0.77 12.43
C GLU A 59 -0.70 -1.54 13.74
N VAL A 60 0.40 -1.28 14.45
CA VAL A 60 0.67 -1.90 15.75
C VAL A 60 -0.41 -1.52 16.77
N ARG A 61 -0.81 -0.25 16.79
CA ARG A 61 -1.81 0.24 17.73
C ARG A 61 -3.19 -0.38 17.45
N LEU A 62 -3.61 -0.48 16.20
CA LEU A 62 -4.84 -1.17 15.81
C LEU A 62 -4.79 -2.64 16.18
N ASN A 63 -3.70 -3.35 15.87
CA ASN A 63 -3.53 -4.76 16.23
C ASN A 63 -3.65 -5.00 17.73
N LYS A 64 -3.14 -4.09 18.57
CA LYS A 64 -3.30 -4.17 20.02
C LYS A 64 -4.76 -4.02 20.44
N MET A 65 -5.49 -3.05 19.88
CA MET A 65 -6.90 -2.83 20.23
C MET A 65 -7.78 -4.01 19.80
N PHE A 66 -7.59 -4.51 18.58
CA PHE A 66 -8.34 -5.67 18.07
C PHE A 66 -8.10 -6.95 18.89
N LYS A 67 -6.90 -7.13 19.44
CA LYS A 67 -6.57 -8.29 20.30
C LYS A 67 -6.98 -8.10 21.76
N GLY A 68 -7.02 -6.87 22.24
CA GLY A 68 -7.25 -6.53 23.64
C GLY A 68 -8.69 -6.14 23.95
N ASP A 69 -9.65 -6.51 23.11
CA ASP A 69 -11.09 -6.22 23.26
C ASP A 69 -11.41 -4.74 23.51
N SER A 70 -10.54 -3.85 23.05
CA SER A 70 -10.69 -2.41 23.21
C SER A 70 -11.47 -1.82 22.04
N PRO A 71 -12.37 -0.86 22.26
CA PRO A 71 -13.15 -0.26 21.19
C PRO A 71 -12.21 0.41 20.18
N VAL A 72 -12.29 -0.04 18.93
CA VAL A 72 -11.50 0.50 17.83
C VAL A 72 -12.18 1.76 17.29
N ASN A 73 -11.43 2.86 17.23
CA ASN A 73 -11.93 4.09 16.64
C ASN A 73 -11.97 3.98 15.10
N VAL A 74 -13.16 4.20 14.51
CA VAL A 74 -13.38 4.15 13.05
C VAL A 74 -12.47 5.14 12.31
N SER A 75 -12.18 6.30 12.88
CA SER A 75 -11.27 7.29 12.29
C SER A 75 -9.86 6.70 12.08
N MET A 76 -9.34 5.96 13.07
CA MET A 76 -8.03 5.30 12.96
C MET A 76 -8.02 4.21 11.89
N VAL A 77 -9.11 3.46 11.74
CA VAL A 77 -9.26 2.46 10.68
C VAL A 77 -9.29 3.12 9.30
N ASN A 78 -9.97 4.26 9.16
CA ASN A 78 -9.98 5.02 7.92
C ASN A 78 -8.60 5.57 7.56
N THR A 79 -7.88 6.17 8.52
CA THR A 79 -6.49 6.60 8.32
C THR A 79 -5.59 5.43 7.91
N TYR A 80 -5.76 4.27 8.55
CA TYR A 80 -5.02 3.06 8.18
C TYR A 80 -5.29 2.62 6.74
N ARG A 81 -6.56 2.65 6.30
CA ARG A 81 -6.95 2.32 4.93
C ARG A 81 -6.39 3.31 3.91
N MET A 82 -6.34 4.61 4.25
CA MET A 82 -5.74 5.63 3.38
C MET A 82 -4.24 5.35 3.17
N PHE A 83 -3.47 5.14 4.23
CA PHE A 83 -2.06 4.78 4.10
C PHE A 83 -1.86 3.46 3.34
N ALA A 84 -2.69 2.44 3.62
CA ALA A 84 -2.60 1.17 2.90
C ALA A 84 -2.87 1.33 1.39
N ALA A 85 -3.70 2.29 0.99
CA ALA A 85 -3.92 2.62 -0.41
C ALA A 85 -2.72 3.35 -1.05
N GLU A 86 -2.16 4.34 -0.35
CA GLU A 86 -0.99 5.11 -0.81
C GLU A 86 0.25 4.22 -1.01
N PHE A 87 0.45 3.27 -0.11
CA PHE A 87 1.56 2.32 -0.19
C PHE A 87 1.24 1.08 -1.02
N TYR A 88 0.08 1.01 -1.69
CA TYR A 88 -0.35 -0.16 -2.47
C TYR A 88 -0.29 -1.48 -1.69
N ASP A 89 -0.54 -1.41 -0.38
CA ASP A 89 -0.48 -2.58 0.50
C ASP A 89 -1.80 -3.37 0.51
N THR A 90 -2.86 -2.82 -0.12
CA THR A 90 -4.06 -3.59 -0.43
C THR A 90 -4.01 -4.18 -1.85
N PRO A 91 -4.43 -5.44 -2.07
CA PRO A 91 -4.44 -6.06 -3.40
C PRO A 91 -5.28 -5.29 -4.42
N ALA A 92 -6.38 -4.65 -3.99
CA ALA A 92 -7.23 -3.84 -4.86
C ALA A 92 -6.55 -2.55 -5.36
N SER A 93 -5.56 -2.04 -4.62
CA SER A 93 -4.75 -0.89 -5.04
C SER A 93 -3.70 -1.28 -6.08
N GLN A 94 -3.36 -2.56 -6.21
CA GLN A 94 -2.45 -3.00 -7.27
C GLN A 94 -3.13 -2.71 -8.60
N LYS A 95 -2.52 -1.83 -9.41
CA LYS A 95 -2.85 -1.73 -10.83
C LYS A 95 -2.52 -3.09 -11.45
N VAL A 96 -3.49 -3.99 -11.47
CA VAL A 96 -3.43 -5.18 -12.30
C VAL A 96 -3.18 -4.66 -13.70
N SER A 97 -2.03 -4.99 -14.29
CA SER A 97 -1.74 -4.65 -15.67
C SER A 97 -2.94 -5.06 -16.51
N THR A 98 -3.59 -4.09 -17.16
CA THR A 98 -4.79 -4.30 -17.98
C THR A 98 -4.50 -5.15 -19.23
N ASN A 99 -3.28 -5.67 -19.37
CA ASN A 99 -2.90 -6.62 -20.39
C ASN A 99 -3.43 -8.05 -20.15
N ALA A 100 -4.11 -8.30 -19.03
CA ALA A 100 -4.91 -9.51 -18.87
C ALA A 100 -6.17 -9.38 -19.75
N LYS A 101 -6.12 -9.99 -20.95
CA LYS A 101 -7.30 -10.22 -21.80
C LYS A 101 -8.44 -10.74 -20.92
N PRO A 102 -9.56 -10.01 -20.77
CA PRO A 102 -10.66 -10.47 -19.93
C PRO A 102 -11.12 -11.84 -20.46
N PRO A 103 -11.25 -12.87 -19.60
CA PRO A 103 -11.88 -14.11 -20.01
C PRO A 103 -13.29 -13.74 -20.47
N GLY A 104 -13.62 -14.06 -21.73
CA GLY A 104 -14.86 -13.61 -22.36
C GLY A 104 -16.06 -13.90 -21.46
N ASN A 105 -16.80 -12.85 -21.10
CA ASN A 105 -17.99 -13.00 -20.27
C ASN A 105 -19.02 -13.88 -21.00
N ALA A 106 -19.47 -14.95 -20.34
CA ALA A 106 -20.51 -15.86 -20.84
C ALA A 106 -21.84 -15.15 -21.15
N PHE A 107 -22.05 -13.94 -20.61
CA PHE A 107 -23.23 -13.12 -20.83
C PHE A 107 -23.24 -12.35 -22.16
N ALA A 108 -22.13 -12.32 -22.91
CA ALA A 108 -22.07 -11.63 -24.20
C ALA A 108 -22.92 -12.31 -25.30
N ARG A 109 -23.42 -13.54 -25.07
CA ARG A 109 -24.25 -14.28 -26.05
C ARG A 109 -25.76 -14.12 -25.87
N ASN A 110 -26.24 -13.49 -24.80
CA ASN A 110 -27.68 -13.39 -24.51
C ASN A 110 -28.39 -12.22 -25.21
N GLY A 111 -27.67 -11.42 -26.01
CA GLY A 111 -28.21 -10.24 -26.70
C GLY A 111 -28.52 -10.42 -28.18
N ARG A 112 -28.43 -11.63 -28.75
CA ARG A 112 -28.81 -11.84 -30.16
C ARG A 112 -30.33 -12.05 -30.27
N PRO A 113 -31.11 -11.12 -30.84
CA PRO A 113 -32.49 -11.40 -31.19
C PRO A 113 -32.48 -12.50 -32.27
N THR A 114 -33.15 -13.62 -32.00
CA THR A 114 -33.52 -14.58 -33.03
C THR A 114 -34.51 -13.90 -33.96
N ALA A 115 -34.03 -13.44 -35.12
CA ALA A 115 -34.91 -13.12 -36.24
C ALA A 115 -35.50 -14.44 -36.77
N GLY A 116 -36.80 -14.63 -36.60
CA GLY A 116 -37.53 -15.76 -37.18
C GLY A 116 -38.91 -15.95 -36.53
N GLY A 117 -39.95 -15.50 -37.23
CA GLY A 117 -41.36 -15.64 -36.88
C GLY A 117 -42.21 -14.59 -37.57
#